data_AF-A0A7Y4R117-F1
#
_entry.id   AF-A0A7Y4R117-F1
#
_cell.length_a   1.000
_cell.length_b   1.000
_cell.length_c   1.000
_cell.angle_alpha   90.00
_cell.angle_beta   90.00
_cell.angle_gamma   90.00
#
_symmetry.space_group_name_H-M   'P 1'
#
loop_
_entity.id
_entity.type
_entity.pdbx_description
1 polymer ?
#
loop_
_entity_poly.entity_id
_entity_poly.type
_entity_poly.pdbx_seq_one_letter_code
_entity_poly.pdbx_strand_id
1 'polypeptide(L)'
;MSTNKNYVLSITIIGVLFFIFGFVTWLNGTLIPFLKLACDLKTDGEALLVTSAFYMAYFFLAIPSSFILNKTGFKNGMALGLAVMAAGAFLFIPAAMQRSFNLFLTGLFIQVMGLALLQTASNPYISVIGP
;
A
#
# COMPACT_ATOMS: atom_id res chain seq x y z
N MET A 1 2.02 18.30 -32.89
CA MET A 1 3.21 17.51 -32.50
C MET A 1 3.42 17.49 -30.96
N SER A 2 2.35 17.34 -30.15
CA SER A 2 2.38 17.52 -28.67
C SER A 2 1.93 16.30 -27.86
N THR A 3 1.91 15.10 -28.46
CA THR A 3 1.40 13.88 -27.80
C THR A 3 2.51 13.06 -27.14
N ASN A 4 3.73 13.05 -27.69
CA ASN A 4 4.85 12.21 -27.21
C ASN A 4 5.38 12.57 -25.81
N LYS A 5 5.37 13.86 -25.43
CA LYS A 5 5.93 14.31 -24.13
C LYS A 5 5.08 13.86 -22.94
N ASN A 6 3.76 13.76 -23.12
CA ASN A 6 2.82 13.30 -22.08
C ASN A 6 2.89 11.79 -21.87
N TYR A 7 3.25 11.04 -22.91
CA TYR A 7 3.35 9.58 -22.87
C TYR A 7 4.55 9.11 -22.06
N VAL A 8 5.73 9.65 -22.36
CA VAL A 8 6.97 9.38 -21.62
C VAL A 8 6.80 9.78 -20.14
N LEU A 9 6.20 10.94 -19.87
CA LEU A 9 5.95 11.39 -18.50
C LEU A 9 4.99 10.46 -17.74
N SER A 10 3.94 9.97 -18.38
CA SER A 10 3.00 9.02 -17.77
C SER A 10 3.66 7.68 -17.47
N ILE A 11 4.49 7.16 -18.40
CA ILE A 11 5.27 5.93 -18.19
C ILE A 11 6.28 6.10 -17.06
N THR A 12 7.01 7.22 -17.01
CA THR A 12 7.95 7.48 -15.92
C THR A 12 7.25 7.53 -14.56
N ILE A 13 6.10 8.20 -14.47
CA ILE A 13 5.30 8.25 -13.24
C ILE A 13 4.86 6.83 -12.82
N ILE A 14 4.35 6.03 -13.75
CA ILE A 14 3.96 4.64 -13.45
C ILE A 14 5.18 3.82 -13.03
N GLY A 15 6.33 3.96 -13.68
CA GLY A 15 7.57 3.28 -13.29
C GLY A 15 7.98 3.59 -11.86
N VAL A 16 7.92 4.87 -11.45
CA VAL A 16 8.18 5.28 -10.06
C VAL A 16 7.12 4.73 -9.10
N LEU A 17 5.85 4.73 -9.49
CA LEU A 17 4.76 4.14 -8.70
C LEU A 17 4.97 2.63 -8.48
N PHE A 18 5.34 1.88 -9.52
CA PHE A 18 5.66 0.46 -9.41
C PHE A 18 6.88 0.22 -8.53
N PHE A 19 7.88 1.10 -8.57
CA PHE A 19 9.03 1.05 -7.67
C PHE A 19 8.62 1.25 -6.20
N ILE A 20 7.83 2.29 -5.90
CA ILE A 20 7.31 2.55 -4.54
C ILE A 20 6.46 1.37 -4.08
N PHE A 21 5.58 0.89 -4.94
CA PHE A 21 4.74 -0.27 -4.71
C PHE A 21 5.56 -1.53 -4.37
N GLY A 22 6.57 -1.86 -5.18
CA GLY A 22 7.47 -3.00 -4.94
C GLY A 22 8.27 -2.84 -3.64
N PHE A 23 8.78 -1.65 -3.38
CA PHE A 23 9.51 -1.33 -2.15
C PHE A 23 8.64 -1.51 -0.90
N VAL A 24 7.41 -1.00 -0.90
CA VAL A 24 6.49 -1.17 0.24
C VAL A 24 6.04 -2.61 0.41
N THR A 25 5.85 -3.35 -0.69
CA THR A 25 5.55 -4.80 -0.62
C THR A 25 6.71 -5.56 0.03
N TRP A 26 7.95 -5.25 -0.35
CA TRP A 26 9.13 -5.83 0.28
C TRP A 26 9.25 -5.44 1.76
N LEU A 27 9.04 -4.17 2.10
CA LEU A 27 9.01 -3.70 3.48
C LEU A 27 7.97 -4.43 4.32
N ASN A 28 6.76 -4.68 3.78
CA ASN A 28 5.74 -5.43 4.51
C ASN A 28 6.20 -6.84 4.87
N GLY A 29 6.95 -7.52 3.99
CA GLY A 29 7.53 -8.83 4.27
C GLY A 29 8.62 -8.79 5.36
N THR A 30 9.45 -7.75 5.38
CA THR A 30 10.49 -7.56 6.42
C THR A 30 9.93 -6.98 7.73
N LEU A 31 8.73 -6.40 7.69
CA LEU A 31 8.08 -5.80 8.86
C LEU A 31 7.65 -6.87 9.87
N ILE A 32 7.26 -8.07 9.43
CA ILE A 32 6.89 -9.17 10.33
C ILE A 32 8.03 -9.56 11.30
N PRO A 33 9.26 -9.89 10.83
CA PRO A 33 10.37 -10.16 11.74
C PRO A 33 10.78 -8.90 12.51
N PHE A 34 10.65 -7.71 11.93
CA PHE A 34 10.91 -6.45 12.65
C PHE A 34 9.94 -6.25 13.83
N LEU A 35 8.66 -6.58 13.67
CA LEU A 35 7.64 -6.55 14.71
C LEU A 35 7.93 -7.58 15.81
N LYS A 36 8.36 -8.79 15.43
CA LYS A 36 8.79 -9.82 16.40
C LYS A 36 9.93 -9.32 17.27
N LEU A 37 10.95 -8.70 16.66
CA LEU A 37 12.09 -8.09 17.35
C LEU A 37 11.70 -6.87 18.18
N ALA A 38 10.90 -5.97 17.61
CA ALA A 38 10.53 -4.71 18.24
C ALA A 38 9.64 -4.93 19.45
N CYS A 39 8.70 -5.89 19.42
CA CYS A 39 7.75 -6.15 20.51
C CYS A 39 8.13 -7.35 21.41
N ASP A 40 9.32 -7.94 21.24
CA ASP A 40 9.78 -9.14 21.99
C ASP A 40 8.75 -10.30 21.97
N LEU A 41 8.09 -10.48 20.83
CA LEU A 41 7.00 -11.44 20.69
C LEU A 41 7.61 -12.86 20.53
N LYS A 42 7.56 -13.65 21.60
CA LYS A 42 8.13 -15.01 21.68
C LYS A 42 7.29 -16.10 20.99
N THR A 43 6.12 -15.78 20.42
CA THR A 43 5.14 -16.80 20.01
C THR A 43 4.70 -16.60 18.55
N ASP A 44 4.75 -17.67 17.75
CA ASP A 44 4.42 -17.66 16.32
C ASP A 44 2.95 -17.32 15.97
N GLY A 45 2.06 -17.33 16.96
CA GLY A 45 0.65 -16.95 16.80
C GLY A 45 0.45 -15.50 16.36
N GLU A 46 1.34 -14.59 16.78
CA GLU A 46 1.24 -13.16 16.42
C GLU A 46 1.59 -12.92 14.95
N ALA A 47 2.48 -13.71 14.37
CA ALA A 47 2.78 -13.65 12.94
C ALA A 47 1.57 -14.08 12.09
N LEU A 48 0.79 -15.05 12.57
CA LEU A 48 -0.47 -15.44 11.95
C LEU A 48 -1.53 -14.34 12.08
N LEU A 49 -1.58 -13.62 13.21
CA LEU A 49 -2.44 -12.45 13.37
C LEU A 49 -2.08 -11.31 12.41
N VAL A 50 -0.79 -11.00 12.24
CA VAL A 50 -0.36 -10.01 11.23
C VAL A 50 -0.77 -10.47 9.83
N THR A 51 -0.44 -11.71 9.46
CA THR A 51 -0.74 -12.26 8.12
C THR A 51 -2.25 -12.28 7.85
N SER A 52 -3.07 -12.69 8.82
CA SER A 52 -4.53 -12.67 8.69
C SER A 52 -5.08 -11.26 8.57
N ALA A 53 -4.55 -10.27 9.30
CA ALA A 53 -4.93 -8.87 9.15
C ALA A 53 -4.55 -8.29 7.78
N PHE A 54 -3.38 -8.65 7.24
CA PHE A 54 -2.99 -8.33 5.85
C PHE A 54 -4.01 -8.86 4.84
N TYR A 55 -4.35 -10.14 4.93
CA TYR A 55 -5.31 -10.76 4.00
C TYR A 55 -6.72 -10.20 4.18
N MET A 56 -7.16 -9.94 5.42
CA MET A 56 -8.44 -9.29 5.69
C MET A 56 -8.47 -7.87 5.12
N ALA A 57 -7.39 -7.09 5.25
CA ALA A 57 -7.29 -5.76 4.64
C ALA A 57 -7.51 -5.84 3.13
N TYR A 58 -6.79 -6.74 2.46
CA TYR A 58 -6.94 -6.95 1.02
C TYR A 58 -8.36 -7.36 0.63
N PHE A 59 -8.96 -8.30 1.37
CA PHE A 59 -10.30 -8.79 1.09
C PHE A 59 -11.36 -7.69 1.24
N PHE A 60 -11.34 -6.97 2.36
CA PHE A 60 -12.30 -5.89 2.62
C PHE A 60 -12.12 -4.72 1.66
N LEU A 61 -10.91 -4.45 1.17
CA LEU A 61 -10.64 -3.29 0.33
C LEU A 61 -10.65 -3.54 -1.16
N ALA A 62 -10.59 -4.79 -1.63
CA ALA A 62 -10.69 -5.10 -3.06
C ALA A 62 -11.98 -4.54 -3.71
N ILE A 63 -13.09 -4.58 -2.97
CA ILE A 63 -14.40 -4.09 -3.43
C ILE A 63 -14.48 -2.54 -3.38
N PRO A 64 -14.26 -1.87 -2.24
CA PRO A 64 -14.35 -0.42 -2.17
C PRO A 64 -13.25 0.29 -2.95
N SER A 65 -12.06 -0.30 -3.13
CA SER A 65 -11.01 0.30 -3.97
C SER A 65 -11.50 0.49 -5.41
N SER A 66 -12.15 -0.53 -5.97
CA SER A 66 -12.74 -0.49 -7.31
C SER A 66 -13.84 0.57 -7.42
N PHE A 67 -14.68 0.73 -6.39
CA PHE A 67 -15.72 1.76 -6.36
C PHE A 67 -15.15 3.17 -6.26
N ILE A 68 -14.14 3.37 -5.41
CA ILE A 68 -13.43 4.65 -5.26
C ILE A 68 -12.81 5.03 -6.61
N LEU A 69 -12.12 4.10 -7.25
CA LEU A 69 -11.50 4.29 -8.55
C LEU A 69 -12.48 4.67 -9.65
N ASN A 70 -13.67 4.06 -9.67
CA ASN A 70 -14.71 4.40 -10.63
C ASN A 70 -15.25 5.82 -10.43
N LYS A 71 -15.25 6.33 -9.18
CA LYS A 71 -15.68 7.70 -8.87
C LYS A 71 -14.58 8.75 -9.04
N THR A 72 -13.35 8.47 -8.63
CA THR A 72 -12.25 9.46 -8.62
C THR A 72 -11.45 9.47 -9.92
N GLY A 73 -11.51 8.40 -10.70
CA GLY A 73 -10.65 8.14 -11.85
C GLY A 73 -9.26 7.63 -11.43
N PHE A 74 -8.53 7.05 -12.39
CA PHE A 74 -7.24 6.40 -12.15
C PHE A 74 -6.17 7.33 -11.57
N LYS A 75 -6.03 8.53 -12.14
CA LYS A 75 -4.96 9.47 -11.75
C LYS A 75 -5.11 9.96 -10.31
N ASN A 76 -6.33 10.36 -9.91
CA ASN A 76 -6.63 10.78 -8.55
C ASN A 76 -6.68 9.59 -7.58
N GLY A 77 -7.12 8.41 -8.05
CA GLY A 77 -7.07 7.17 -7.28
C GLY A 77 -5.65 6.83 -6.86
N MET A 78 -4.68 6.92 -7.78
CA MET A 78 -3.27 6.71 -7.44
C MET A 78 -2.77 7.71 -6.38
N ALA A 79 -3.10 8.99 -6.52
CA ALA A 79 -2.70 10.00 -5.51
C ALA A 79 -3.32 9.72 -4.14
N LEU A 80 -4.59 9.30 -4.09
CA LEU A 80 -5.26 8.87 -2.86
C LEU A 80 -4.58 7.66 -2.22
N GLY A 81 -4.20 6.65 -3.01
CA GLY A 81 -3.51 5.46 -2.51
C GLY A 81 -2.17 5.80 -1.87
N LEU A 82 -1.40 6.70 -2.49
CA LEU A 82 -0.17 7.26 -1.93
C LEU A 82 -0.41 8.01 -0.62
N ALA A 83 -1.47 8.83 -0.53
CA ALA A 83 -1.81 9.55 0.69
C ALA A 83 -2.20 8.61 1.84
N VAL A 84 -2.98 7.56 1.56
CA VAL A 84 -3.35 6.54 2.55
C VAL A 84 -2.11 5.76 3.01
N MET A 85 -1.20 5.41 2.10
CA MET A 85 0.08 4.79 2.46
C MET A 85 0.91 5.69 3.36
N ALA A 86 1.03 6.98 3.03
CA ALA A 86 1.75 7.93 3.87
C ALA A 86 1.14 8.01 5.28
N ALA A 87 -0.19 8.01 5.40
CA ALA A 87 -0.87 7.97 6.69
C ALA A 87 -0.55 6.70 7.51
N GLY A 88 -0.50 5.54 6.85
CA GLY A 88 -0.08 4.28 7.47
C GLY A 88 1.38 4.34 7.98
N ALA A 89 2.29 4.89 7.16
CA ALA A 89 3.67 5.09 7.55
C ALA A 89 3.84 6.03 8.75
N PHE A 90 3.05 7.11 8.82
CA PHE A 90 3.03 8.00 9.98
C PHE A 90 2.57 7.29 11.25
N LEU A 91 1.62 6.35 11.15
CA LEU A 91 1.16 5.54 12.29
C LEU A 91 2.25 4.59 12.83
N PHE A 92 3.22 4.19 12.00
CA PHE A 92 4.33 3.36 12.47
C PHE A 92 5.27 4.08 13.44
N ILE A 93 5.40 5.40 13.35
CA ILE A 93 6.24 6.19 14.25
C ILE A 93 5.78 6.05 15.72
N PRO A 94 4.52 6.39 16.09
CA PRO A 94 4.04 6.22 17.45
C PRO A 94 3.92 4.74 17.84
N ALA A 95 3.62 3.84 16.89
CA ALA A 95 3.58 2.40 17.16
C ALA A 95 4.95 1.86 17.62
N ALA A 96 6.03 2.30 16.95
CA ALA A 96 7.40 1.94 17.31
C ALA A 96 7.81 2.51 18.67
N MET A 97 7.47 3.78 18.94
CA MET A 97 7.78 4.42 20.23
C MET A 97 7.09 3.76 21.42
N GLN A 98 5.81 3.37 21.24
CA GLN A 98 5.03 2.73 22.31
C GLN A 98 5.20 1.21 22.37
N ARG A 99 5.94 0.61 21.42
CA ARG A 99 6.12 -0.84 21.29
C ARG A 99 4.77 -1.59 21.33
N SER A 100 3.76 -1.03 20.68
CA SER A 100 2.39 -1.55 20.73
C SER A 100 2.05 -2.31 19.45
N PHE A 101 1.92 -3.63 19.58
CA PHE A 101 1.62 -4.53 18.46
C PHE A 101 0.29 -4.18 17.76
N ASN A 102 -0.75 -3.84 18.52
CA ASN A 102 -2.05 -3.45 17.96
C ASN A 102 -1.95 -2.17 17.11
N LEU A 103 -1.20 -1.17 17.56
CA LEU A 103 -0.99 0.06 16.79
C LEU A 103 -0.23 -0.22 15.50
N PHE A 104 0.80 -1.07 15.56
CA PHE A 104 1.50 -1.53 14.36
C PHE A 104 0.56 -2.24 13.38
N LEU A 105 -0.29 -3.14 13.87
CA LEU A 105 -1.29 -3.82 13.04
C LEU A 105 -2.24 -2.84 12.35
N THR A 106 -2.69 -1.81 13.05
CA THR A 106 -3.56 -0.79 12.45
C THR A 106 -2.84 0.06 11.40
N GLY A 107 -1.60 0.49 11.66
CA GLY A 107 -0.80 1.23 10.68
C GLY A 107 -0.50 0.40 9.43
N LEU A 108 -0.19 -0.87 9.65
CA LEU A 108 0.05 -1.86 8.61
C LEU A 108 -1.22 -2.13 7.80
N PHE A 109 -2.37 -2.27 8.46
CA PHE A 109 -3.66 -2.38 7.80
C PHE A 109 -3.88 -1.21 6.85
N ILE A 110 -3.76 0.03 7.35
CA ILE A 110 -3.91 1.28 6.57
C ILE A 110 -2.93 1.32 5.40
N GLN A 111 -1.67 0.97 5.63
CA GLN A 111 -0.65 0.94 4.57
C GLN A 111 -1.00 -0.06 3.47
N VAL A 112 -1.53 -1.22 3.83
CA VAL A 112 -2.01 -2.24 2.87
C VAL A 112 -3.24 -1.77 2.12
N MET A 113 -4.13 -1.00 2.75
CA MET A 113 -5.28 -0.39 2.07
C MET A 113 -4.82 0.50 0.92
N GLY A 114 -3.85 1.38 1.20
CA GLY A 114 -3.31 2.29 0.19
C GLY A 114 -2.57 1.54 -0.91
N LEU A 115 -1.83 0.48 -0.57
CA LEU A 115 -1.14 -0.38 -1.53
C LEU A 115 -2.11 -1.15 -2.44
N ALA A 116 -3.20 -1.70 -1.89
CA ALA A 116 -4.24 -2.34 -2.67
C ALA A 116 -4.90 -1.35 -3.64
N LEU A 117 -5.23 -0.14 -3.17
CA LEU A 117 -5.81 0.90 -4.00
C LEU A 117 -4.87 1.37 -5.11
N LEU A 118 -3.57 1.51 -4.81
CA LEU A 118 -2.54 1.79 -5.81
C LEU A 118 -2.45 0.69 -6.87
N GLN A 119 -2.48 -0.59 -6.48
CA GLN A 119 -2.46 -1.70 -7.44
C GLN A 119 -3.70 -1.70 -8.34
N THR A 120 -4.89 -1.59 -7.74
CA THR A 120 -6.16 -1.55 -8.49
C THR A 120 -6.22 -0.33 -9.42
N ALA A 121 -5.56 0.77 -9.08
CA ALA A 121 -5.47 1.97 -9.91
C ALA A 121 -4.43 1.88 -11.03
N SER A 122 -3.24 1.38 -10.71
CA SER A 122 -2.07 1.40 -11.59
C SER A 122 -2.18 0.35 -12.70
N ASN A 123 -2.71 -0.83 -12.39
CA ASN A 123 -2.82 -1.94 -13.36
C ASN A 123 -3.69 -1.59 -14.58
N PRO A 124 -4.89 -0.99 -14.44
CA PRO A 124 -5.67 -0.57 -15.60
C PRO A 124 -5.09 0.68 -16.26
N TYR A 125 -4.51 1.61 -15.48
CA TYR A 125 -3.97 2.86 -16.01
C TYR A 125 -2.83 2.61 -17.00
N ILE A 126 -1.91 1.67 -16.71
CA ILE A 126 -0.85 1.32 -17.66
C ILE A 126 -1.38 0.61 -18.92
N SER A 127 -2.45 -0.17 -18.80
CA SER A 127 -3.10 -0.83 -19.95
C SER A 127 -3.78 0.19 -20.88
N VAL A 128 -4.40 1.23 -20.31
CA VAL A 128 -5.03 2.32 -21.09
C VAL A 128 -3.98 3.25 -21.73
N ILE A 129 -2.83 3.42 -21.09
CA ILE A 129 -1.74 4.24 -21.65
C ILE A 129 -0.93 3.43 -22.66
N GLY A 130 -0.80 2.11 -22.54
CA GLY A 130 -0.09 1.28 -23.51
C GLY A 130 -0.57 1.47 -24.96
N PRO A 131 0.29 1.25 -25.97
CA PRO A 131 -0.08 1.39 -27.38
C PRO A 131 -1.10 0.35 -27.84
#